data_AF-A0A7Y5M907-F1
#
_entry.id   AF-A0A7Y5M907-F1
#
_cell.length_a   1.000
_cell.length_b   1.000
_cell.length_c   1.000
_cell.angle_alpha   90.00
_cell.angle_beta   90.00
_cell.angle_gamma   90.00
#
_symmetry.space_group_name_H-M   'P 1'
#
loop_
_entity.id
_entity.type
_entity.pdbx_description
1 polymer ?
#
loop_
_entity_poly.entity_id
_entity_poly.type
_entity_poly.pdbx_seq_one_letter_code
_entity_poly.pdbx_strand_id
1 'polypeptide(L)'
;MKIQFPVVGVVGAGAMGRGIAQMMAQAGSQVRLLDAQPGMAQRARDAVVEQWHRQVSKNRMDADQLAACTGRLQTAQGLSDLADCDLVVEAIVERLDAKQALVRELEAVLRPEAALASNTSSLSVTAIAAALHNPQRMAGLHFFNPVPVMKLVEVVAGLKT
;
A
#
# COMPACT_ATOMS: atom_id res chain seq x y z
N MET A 1 -11.59 -2.31 -17.26
CA MET A 1 -11.55 -2.92 -15.91
C MET A 1 -12.09 -1.89 -14.93
N LYS A 2 -13.01 -2.25 -14.03
CA LYS A 2 -13.52 -1.31 -13.02
C LYS A 2 -12.52 -1.27 -11.86
N ILE A 3 -11.98 -0.10 -11.56
CA ILE A 3 -11.06 0.08 -10.42
C ILE A 3 -11.92 0.17 -9.16
N GLN A 4 -11.76 -0.80 -8.25
CA GLN A 4 -12.57 -0.87 -7.03
C GLN A 4 -12.07 0.07 -5.94
N PHE A 5 -10.76 0.28 -5.84
CA PHE A 5 -10.13 1.27 -4.97
C PHE A 5 -9.39 2.31 -5.85
N PRO A 6 -10.07 3.39 -6.26
CA PRO A 6 -9.47 4.44 -7.08
C PRO A 6 -8.22 5.07 -6.48
N VAL A 7 -8.19 5.25 -5.16
CA VAL A 7 -7.06 5.86 -4.43
C VAL A 7 -6.58 4.92 -3.32
N VAL A 8 -5.31 4.54 -3.38
CA VAL A 8 -4.68 3.57 -2.46
C VAL A 8 -3.52 4.21 -1.72
N GLY A 9 -3.53 4.13 -0.40
CA GLY A 9 -2.38 4.45 0.45
C GLY A 9 -1.51 3.21 0.67
N VAL A 10 -0.19 3.37 0.67
CA VAL A 10 0.75 2.33 1.08
C VAL A 10 1.68 2.91 2.13
N VAL A 11 1.69 2.34 3.33
CA VAL A 11 2.52 2.82 4.45
C VAL A 11 3.68 1.87 4.69
N GLY A 12 4.89 2.38 4.54
CA GLY A 12 6.15 1.63 4.47
C GLY A 12 6.66 1.56 3.04
N ALA A 13 7.86 2.07 2.78
CA ALA A 13 8.51 2.12 1.47
C ALA A 13 9.69 1.13 1.35
N GLY A 14 9.72 0.13 2.22
CA GLY A 14 10.60 -1.04 2.11
C GLY A 14 10.32 -1.89 0.87
N ALA A 15 10.95 -3.06 0.76
CA ALA A 15 10.83 -3.92 -0.42
C ALA A 15 9.37 -4.28 -0.75
N MET A 16 8.58 -4.69 0.26
CA MET A 16 7.18 -5.06 0.10
C MET A 16 6.33 -3.87 -0.30
N GLY A 17 6.35 -2.77 0.48
CA GLY A 17 5.52 -1.61 0.20
C GLY A 17 5.83 -0.94 -1.14
N ARG A 18 7.11 -0.88 -1.55
CA ARG A 18 7.48 -0.43 -2.90
C ARG A 18 6.86 -1.31 -3.99
N GLY A 19 6.89 -2.63 -3.81
CA GLY A 19 6.29 -3.58 -4.76
C GLY A 19 4.76 -3.51 -4.82
N ILE A 20 4.11 -3.31 -3.67
CA ILE A 20 2.65 -3.11 -3.59
C ILE A 20 2.28 -1.80 -4.29
N ALA A 21 2.98 -0.70 -3.99
CA ALA A 21 2.74 0.60 -4.63
C ALA A 21 2.91 0.53 -6.15
N GLN A 22 3.95 -0.16 -6.62
CA GLN A 22 4.17 -0.43 -8.04
C GLN A 22 2.97 -1.19 -8.64
N MET A 23 2.56 -2.31 -8.05
CA MET A 23 1.46 -3.13 -8.57
C MET A 23 0.15 -2.33 -8.67
N MET A 24 -0.19 -1.57 -7.63
CA MET A 24 -1.43 -0.79 -7.58
C MET A 24 -1.46 0.33 -8.62
N ALA A 25 -0.33 1.02 -8.84
CA ALA A 25 -0.23 2.06 -9.88
C ALA A 25 -0.38 1.47 -11.29
N GLN A 26 0.21 0.29 -11.54
CA GLN A 26 0.08 -0.45 -12.79
C GLN A 26 -1.34 -0.98 -13.02
N ALA A 27 -2.06 -1.34 -11.94
CA ALA A 27 -3.46 -1.75 -11.98
C ALA A 27 -4.44 -0.59 -12.25
N GLY A 28 -3.99 0.66 -12.13
CA GLY A 28 -4.74 1.86 -12.50
C GLY A 28 -5.11 2.79 -11.35
N SER A 29 -4.86 2.41 -10.10
CA SER A 29 -5.15 3.24 -8.93
C SER A 29 -4.17 4.40 -8.79
N GLN A 30 -4.63 5.54 -8.26
CA GLN A 30 -3.76 6.57 -7.70
C GLN A 30 -3.16 6.02 -6.42
N VAL A 31 -1.84 6.16 -6.24
CA VAL A 31 -1.12 5.56 -5.12
C VAL A 31 -0.39 6.63 -4.33
N ARG A 32 -0.58 6.63 -3.01
CA ARG A 32 0.17 7.47 -2.07
C ARG A 32 1.10 6.61 -1.25
N LEU A 33 2.39 6.73 -1.52
CA LEU A 33 3.43 6.02 -0.79
C LEU A 33 3.96 6.89 0.36
N LEU A 34 3.82 6.40 1.58
CA LEU A 34 4.30 7.03 2.80
C LEU A 34 5.38 6.16 3.46
N ASP A 35 6.37 6.80 4.08
CA ASP A 35 7.33 6.14 4.97
C ASP A 35 7.67 7.07 6.13
N ALA A 36 7.92 6.51 7.32
CA ALA A 36 8.28 7.29 8.49
C ALA A 36 9.67 7.93 8.38
N GLN A 37 10.57 7.34 7.59
CA GLN A 37 11.90 7.87 7.37
C GLN A 37 11.89 8.89 6.21
N PRO A 38 12.30 10.16 6.44
CA PRO A 38 12.32 11.19 5.41
C PRO A 38 13.10 10.74 4.16
N GLY A 39 12.48 10.97 2.99
CA GLY A 39 13.07 10.63 1.69
C GLY A 39 12.98 9.16 1.29
N MET A 40 12.56 8.24 2.16
CA MET A 40 12.43 6.82 1.78
C MET A 40 11.32 6.59 0.76
N ALA A 41 10.16 7.24 0.93
CA ALA A 41 9.07 7.18 -0.05
C ALA A 41 9.52 7.70 -1.43
N GLN A 42 10.29 8.79 -1.48
CA GLN A 42 10.80 9.34 -2.74
C GLN A 42 11.78 8.38 -3.41
N ARG A 43 12.76 7.86 -2.67
CA ARG A 43 13.70 6.86 -3.19
C ARG A 43 13.00 5.62 -3.72
N ALA A 44 11.97 5.15 -3.03
CA ALA A 44 11.19 4.00 -3.47
C ALA A 44 10.40 4.30 -4.76
N ARG A 45 9.78 5.48 -4.85
CA ARG A 45 9.12 5.94 -6.08
C ARG A 45 10.11 6.01 -7.25
N ASP A 46 11.26 6.64 -7.05
CA ASP A 46 12.27 6.80 -8.10
C ASP A 46 12.79 5.44 -8.59
N ALA A 47 13.02 4.49 -7.67
CA ALA A 47 13.42 3.13 -8.03
C ALA A 47 12.36 2.38 -8.87
N VAL A 48 11.06 2.58 -8.59
CA VAL A 48 9.97 2.01 -9.38
C VAL A 48 9.91 2.64 -10.76
N VAL A 49 10.03 3.96 -10.85
CA VAL A 49 10.03 4.69 -12.13
C VAL A 49 11.21 4.25 -13.00
N GLU A 50 12.41 4.12 -12.42
CA GLU A 50 13.59 3.60 -13.12
C GLU A 50 13.37 2.15 -13.61
N GLN A 51 12.71 1.32 -12.80
CA GLN A 51 12.33 -0.03 -13.23
C GLN A 51 11.38 -0.01 -14.42
N TRP A 52 10.38 0.87 -14.45
CA TRP A 52 9.49 1.01 -15.60
C TRP A 52 10.21 1.51 -16.85
N HIS A 53 11.14 2.47 -16.73
CA HIS A 53 12.00 2.85 -17.85
C HIS A 53 12.78 1.67 -18.42
N ARG A 54 13.32 0.79 -17.57
CA ARG A 54 13.98 -0.46 -18.01
C ARG A 54 13.01 -1.47 -18.66
N GLN A 55 11.72 -1.42 -18.36
CA GLN A 55 10.73 -2.26 -19.05
C GLN A 55 10.40 -1.70 -20.43
N VAL A 56 10.34 -0.36 -20.57
CA VAL A 56 10.17 0.31 -21.86
C VAL A 56 11.34 0.00 -22.79
N SER A 57 12.59 0.10 -22.31
CA SER A 57 13.77 -0.25 -23.13
C SER A 57 13.83 -1.72 -23.55
N LYS A 58 13.07 -2.59 -22.86
CA LYS A 58 12.91 -4.01 -23.17
C LYS A 58 11.64 -4.32 -23.97
N ASN A 59 10.91 -3.30 -24.44
CA ASN A 59 9.62 -3.44 -25.13
C ASN A 59 8.56 -4.23 -24.33
N ARG A 60 8.61 -4.18 -23.00
CA ARG A 60 7.66 -4.83 -22.09
C ARG A 60 6.60 -3.88 -21.52
N MET A 61 6.75 -2.59 -21.78
CA MET A 61 5.86 -1.50 -21.41
C MET A 61 6.00 -0.42 -22.49
N ASP A 62 4.92 0.26 -22.85
CA ASP A 62 4.99 1.40 -23.78
C ASP A 62 5.17 2.74 -23.03
N ALA A 63 5.44 3.82 -23.79
CA ALA A 63 5.71 5.14 -23.22
C ALA A 63 4.48 5.75 -22.53
N ASP A 64 3.27 5.47 -23.04
CA ASP A 64 2.03 6.00 -22.48
C ASP A 64 1.69 5.31 -21.15
N GLN A 65 1.93 4.00 -21.06
CA GLN A 65 1.85 3.21 -19.84
C GLN A 65 2.84 3.70 -18.78
N LEU A 66 4.09 3.98 -19.17
CA LEU A 66 5.09 4.56 -18.28
C LEU A 66 4.61 5.90 -17.72
N ALA A 67 4.18 6.83 -18.59
CA ALA A 67 3.70 8.15 -18.19
C ALA A 67 2.48 8.04 -17.24
N ALA A 68 1.52 7.17 -17.57
CA ALA A 68 0.34 6.93 -16.75
C ALA A 68 0.69 6.33 -15.37
N CYS A 69 1.57 5.34 -15.31
CA CYS A 69 1.98 4.72 -14.04
C CYS A 69 2.77 5.70 -13.15
N THR A 70 3.69 6.46 -13.75
CA THR A 70 4.46 7.49 -13.03
C THR A 70 3.57 8.62 -12.51
N GLY A 71 2.55 9.00 -13.27
CA GLY A 71 1.57 10.00 -12.84
C GLY A 71 0.69 9.55 -11.66
N ARG A 72 0.43 8.24 -11.55
CA ARG A 72 -0.37 7.65 -10.47
C ARG A 72 0.41 7.44 -9.18
N LEU A 73 1.70 7.17 -9.24
CA LEU A 73 2.53 6.91 -8.06
C LEU A 73 3.04 8.23 -7.47
N GLN A 74 2.51 8.63 -6.32
CA GLN A 74 2.83 9.87 -5.61
C GLN A 74 3.37 9.55 -4.21
N THR A 75 4.22 10.44 -3.69
CA THR A 75 4.70 10.35 -2.31
C THR A 75 3.82 11.18 -1.39
N ALA A 76 3.55 10.66 -0.21
CA ALA A 76 2.91 11.38 0.89
C ALA A 76 3.97 11.87 1.88
N GLN A 77 3.71 13.01 2.52
CA GLN A 77 4.55 13.61 3.56
C GLN A 77 4.05 13.28 4.97
N GLY A 78 2.79 12.90 5.10
CA GLY A 78 2.21 12.49 6.38
C GLY A 78 0.90 11.71 6.22
N LEU A 79 0.35 11.26 7.35
CA LEU A 79 -0.90 10.50 7.37
C LEU A 79 -2.10 11.30 6.84
N SER A 80 -2.11 12.63 7.03
CA SER A 80 -3.15 13.53 6.51
C SER A 80 -3.31 13.45 4.99
N ASP A 81 -2.24 13.17 4.27
CA ASP A 81 -2.27 13.04 2.81
C ASP A 81 -3.01 11.77 2.36
N LEU A 82 -3.28 10.84 3.29
CA LEU A 82 -4.01 9.61 3.03
C LEU A 82 -5.53 9.74 3.27
N ALA A 83 -6.02 10.89 3.74
CA ALA A 83 -7.41 11.04 4.20
C ALA A 83 -8.49 10.64 3.16
N ASP A 84 -8.23 10.86 1.88
CA ASP A 84 -9.11 10.51 0.75
C ASP A 84 -8.76 9.17 0.10
N CYS A 85 -7.87 8.36 0.67
CA CYS A 85 -7.66 6.98 0.23
C CYS A 85 -8.93 6.14 0.46
N ASP A 86 -9.21 5.21 -0.45
CA ASP A 86 -10.29 4.21 -0.35
C ASP A 86 -9.80 2.92 0.31
N LEU A 87 -8.50 2.63 0.19
CA LEU A 87 -7.80 1.51 0.82
C LEU A 87 -6.43 2.01 1.30
N VAL A 88 -6.00 1.62 2.50
CA VAL A 88 -4.61 1.77 2.95
C VAL A 88 -4.02 0.41 3.28
N VAL A 89 -2.88 0.09 2.65
CA VAL A 89 -2.12 -1.14 2.90
C VAL A 89 -0.90 -0.81 3.76
N GLU A 90 -0.84 -1.38 4.95
CA GLU A 90 0.25 -1.29 5.90
C GLU A 90 1.31 -2.36 5.59
N ALA A 91 2.56 -1.92 5.41
CA ALA A 91 3.74 -2.75 5.16
C ALA A 91 4.99 -2.21 5.90
N ILE A 92 4.82 -1.86 7.17
CA ILE A 92 5.87 -1.43 8.11
C ILE A 92 6.51 -2.64 8.84
N VAL A 93 7.43 -2.34 9.75
CA VAL A 93 8.13 -3.35 10.58
C VAL A 93 7.16 -4.34 11.23
N GLU A 94 7.57 -5.61 11.28
CA GLU A 94 6.75 -6.72 11.81
C GLU A 94 6.74 -6.71 13.35
N ARG A 95 6.11 -5.68 13.92
CA ARG A 95 5.94 -5.46 15.35
C ARG A 95 4.50 -5.08 15.65
N LEU A 96 3.84 -5.84 16.54
CA LEU A 96 2.42 -5.65 16.83
C LEU A 96 2.12 -4.25 17.37
N ASP A 97 2.94 -3.75 18.29
CA ASP A 97 2.77 -2.42 18.89
C ASP A 97 2.88 -1.30 17.84
N ALA A 98 3.87 -1.39 16.95
CA ALA A 98 4.04 -0.45 15.85
C ALA A 98 2.84 -0.44 14.88
N LYS A 99 2.36 -1.63 14.49
CA LYS A 99 1.20 -1.75 13.59
C LYS A 99 -0.09 -1.26 14.26
N GLN A 100 -0.32 -1.61 15.52
CA GLN A 100 -1.48 -1.14 16.30
C GLN A 100 -1.49 0.38 16.48
N ALA A 101 -0.33 1.00 16.70
CA ALA A 101 -0.21 2.45 16.77
C ALA A 101 -0.58 3.09 15.42
N LEU A 102 0.01 2.59 14.34
CA LEU A 102 -0.24 3.11 12.99
C LEU A 102 -1.71 2.98 12.56
N VAL A 103 -2.35 1.81 12.73
CA VAL A 103 -3.75 1.64 12.29
C VAL A 103 -4.71 2.54 13.08
N ARG A 104 -4.41 2.84 14.34
CA ARG A 104 -5.19 3.79 15.15
C ARG A 104 -5.05 5.22 14.64
N GLU A 105 -3.84 5.64 14.31
CA GLU A 105 -3.58 6.97 13.73
C GLU A 105 -4.24 7.10 12.34
N LEU A 106 -4.18 6.04 11.53
CA LEU A 106 -4.87 5.98 10.25
C LEU A 106 -6.38 6.07 10.41
N GLU A 107 -6.98 5.34 11.36
CA GLU A 107 -8.42 5.39 11.61
C GLU A 107 -8.93 6.80 11.94
N ALA A 108 -8.12 7.60 12.65
CA ALA A 108 -8.46 8.97 13.01
C ALA A 108 -8.46 9.94 11.81
N VAL A 109 -7.76 9.61 10.73
CA VAL A 109 -7.57 10.49 9.56
C VAL A 109 -8.40 10.04 8.36
N LEU A 110 -8.58 8.74 8.19
CA LEU A 110 -9.29 8.17 7.06
C LEU A 110 -10.80 8.35 7.19
N ARG A 111 -11.47 8.50 6.04
CA ARG A 111 -12.94 8.41 5.95
C ARG A 111 -13.44 7.10 6.57
N PRO A 112 -14.61 7.07 7.22
CA PRO A 112 -15.13 5.87 7.89
C PRO A 112 -15.24 4.63 7.00
N GLU A 113 -15.46 4.82 5.71
CA GLU A 113 -15.68 3.77 4.71
C GLU A 113 -14.38 3.18 4.13
N ALA A 114 -13.23 3.83 4.35
CA ALA A 114 -11.98 3.37 3.74
C ALA A 114 -11.52 2.03 4.35
N ALA A 115 -11.08 1.09 3.52
CA ALA A 115 -10.55 -0.18 4.01
C ALA A 115 -9.13 -0.01 4.56
N LEU A 116 -8.82 -0.78 5.61
CA LEU A 116 -7.47 -0.95 6.13
C LEU A 116 -7.02 -2.38 5.86
N ALA A 117 -5.77 -2.55 5.42
CA ALA A 117 -5.19 -3.87 5.23
C ALA A 117 -3.77 -3.92 5.78
N SER A 118 -3.39 -5.05 6.38
CA SER A 118 -2.00 -5.31 6.75
C SER A 118 -1.39 -6.38 5.85
N ASN A 119 -0.17 -6.14 5.37
CA ASN A 119 0.67 -7.12 4.67
C ASN A 119 1.42 -8.06 5.64
N THR A 120 1.07 -8.06 6.93
CA THR A 120 1.66 -8.97 7.94
C THR A 120 1.71 -10.41 7.44
N SER A 121 2.82 -11.10 7.73
CA SER A 121 3.00 -12.52 7.40
C SER A 121 2.89 -13.40 8.66
N SER A 122 3.01 -12.81 9.85
CA SER A 122 3.18 -13.57 11.09
C SER A 122 2.26 -13.12 12.23
N LEU A 123 1.84 -11.85 12.22
CA LEU A 123 0.97 -11.31 13.27
C LEU A 123 -0.51 -11.57 12.95
N SER A 124 -1.28 -11.83 14.00
CA SER A 124 -2.74 -12.00 13.90
C SER A 124 -3.40 -10.70 13.44
N VAL A 125 -4.16 -10.77 12.34
CA VAL A 125 -5.00 -9.65 11.86
C VAL A 125 -5.98 -9.19 12.94
N THR A 126 -6.57 -10.14 13.68
CA THR A 126 -7.44 -9.84 14.83
C THR A 126 -6.71 -9.02 15.90
N ALA A 127 -5.45 -9.35 16.19
CA ALA A 127 -4.67 -8.61 17.18
C ALA A 127 -4.34 -7.19 16.69
N ILE A 128 -4.02 -7.01 15.41
CA ILE A 128 -3.78 -5.67 14.85
C ILE A 128 -5.08 -4.84 14.89
N ALA A 129 -6.19 -5.42 14.44
CA ALA A 129 -7.50 -4.78 14.40
C ALA A 129 -8.06 -4.42 15.79
N ALA A 130 -7.59 -5.06 16.86
CA ALA A 130 -8.03 -4.79 18.23
C ALA A 130 -7.73 -3.34 18.70
N ALA A 131 -6.85 -2.62 18.00
CA ALA A 131 -6.56 -1.21 18.29
C ALA A 131 -7.55 -0.23 17.65
N LEU A 132 -8.46 -0.70 16.79
CA LEU A 132 -9.43 0.11 16.06
C LEU A 132 -10.77 0.23 16.80
N HIS A 133 -11.45 1.36 16.64
CA HIS A 133 -12.85 1.51 17.05
C HIS A 133 -13.80 0.78 16.10
N ASN A 134 -13.49 0.75 14.80
CA ASN A 134 -14.25 0.09 13.75
C ASN A 134 -13.45 -1.08 13.13
N PRO A 135 -13.17 -2.17 13.88
CA PRO A 135 -12.31 -3.26 13.42
C PRO A 135 -12.81 -4.00 12.18
N GLN A 136 -14.10 -3.90 11.84
CA GLN A 136 -14.71 -4.51 10.65
C GLN A 136 -14.17 -4.00 9.31
N ARG A 137 -13.48 -2.85 9.31
CA ARG A 137 -12.86 -2.29 8.09
C ARG A 137 -11.43 -2.79 7.85
N MET A 138 -10.89 -3.63 8.74
CA MET A 138 -9.52 -4.14 8.67
C MET A 138 -9.50 -5.58 8.18
N ALA A 139 -8.61 -5.88 7.24
CA ALA A 139 -8.28 -7.25 6.82
C ALA A 139 -6.76 -7.47 6.74
N GLY A 140 -6.33 -8.70 6.53
CA GLY A 140 -5.00 -8.99 6.02
C GLY A 140 -5.03 -9.04 4.48
N LEU A 141 -4.01 -8.44 3.86
CA LEU A 141 -3.77 -8.52 2.43
C LEU A 141 -2.31 -8.87 2.22
N HIS A 142 -2.01 -10.16 2.32
CA HIS A 142 -0.65 -10.68 2.37
C HIS A 142 -0.13 -10.98 0.97
N PHE A 143 0.85 -10.17 0.55
CA PHE A 143 1.57 -10.31 -0.71
C PHE A 143 2.86 -11.12 -0.52
N PHE A 144 3.28 -11.79 -1.58
CA PHE A 144 4.50 -12.60 -1.59
C PHE A 144 5.64 -11.88 -2.31
N ASN A 145 6.85 -11.95 -1.76
CA ASN A 145 8.03 -11.34 -2.35
C ASN A 145 8.59 -12.21 -3.51
N PRO A 146 8.91 -11.66 -4.71
CA PRO A 146 8.71 -10.27 -5.15
C PRO A 146 7.28 -9.96 -5.59
N VAL A 147 6.70 -8.92 -5.00
CA VAL A 147 5.29 -8.53 -5.20
C VAL A 147 4.89 -8.36 -6.67
N PRO A 148 5.68 -7.71 -7.56
CA PRO A 148 5.30 -7.55 -8.97
C PRO A 148 5.37 -8.86 -9.80
N VAL A 149 5.94 -9.93 -9.25
CA VAL A 149 6.16 -11.21 -9.95
C VAL A 149 5.18 -12.28 -9.44
N MET A 150 4.89 -12.28 -8.14
CA MET A 150 4.01 -13.25 -7.51
C MET A 150 2.55 -12.96 -7.85
N LYS A 151 1.79 -14.01 -8.18
CA LYS A 151 0.36 -13.90 -8.55
C LYS A 151 -0.60 -14.13 -7.39
N LEU A 152 -0.12 -14.72 -6.30
CA LEU A 152 -0.93 -15.04 -5.13
C LEU A 152 -0.97 -13.85 -4.19
N VAL A 153 -2.16 -13.56 -3.68
CA VAL A 153 -2.41 -12.66 -2.56
C VAL A 153 -3.38 -13.36 -1.63
N GLU A 154 -3.05 -13.44 -0.35
CA GLU A 154 -3.96 -14.00 0.66
C GLU A 154 -4.79 -12.88 1.28
N VAL A 155 -6.12 -13.05 1.23
CA VAL A 155 -7.06 -12.19 1.95
C VAL A 155 -7.40 -12.87 3.26
N VAL A 156 -6.94 -12.30 4.37
CA VAL A 156 -7.05 -12.91 5.70
C VAL A 156 -8.11 -12.16 6.51
N ALA A 157 -9.20 -12.84 6.87
CA ALA A 157 -10.22 -12.28 7.74
C ALA A 157 -9.74 -12.26 9.20
N GLY A 158 -9.88 -11.11 9.86
CA GLY A 158 -9.85 -11.02 11.32
C GLY A 158 -11.20 -11.46 11.92
N LEU A 159 -11.27 -11.51 13.25
CA LEU A 159 -12.48 -11.96 13.96
C LEU A 159 -13.75 -11.16 13.63
N LYS A 160 -13.59 -9.87 13.28
CA LYS A 160 -14.69 -8.94 13.01
C LYS A 160 -14.74 -8.45 11.56
N THR A 161 -13.88 -8.99 10.70
CA THR A 161 -13.79 -8.62 9.27
C THR A 161 -14.96 -9.20 8.50
#